data_AF-A0A5C6YNT0-F1
#
_entry.id   AF-A0A5C6YNT0-F1
#
_cell.length_a   1.000
_cell.length_b   1.000
_cell.length_c   1.000
_cell.angle_alpha   90.00
_cell.angle_beta   90.00
_cell.angle_gamma   90.00
#
_symmetry.space_group_name_H-M   'P 1'
#
loop_
_entity.id
_entity.type
_entity.pdbx_description
1 polymer ?
#
loop_
_entity_poly.entity_id
_entity_poly.type
_entity_poly.pdbx_seq_one_letter_code
_entity_poly.pdbx_strand_id
1 'polypeptide(L)'
;MKTLNKVLFIVACLLLTITANAQEENDEQKRDRVEKSTKPFNPSYFSLSENSFYVLEAMVVDNKIVIDSSATIALVPGKMPYPSGNFKVSIMDKQGKQISEYFMQDPLIARSCEGENNNLTPLEKGRVYISLPKNNNIGTLIFSRGKERVGTVDVGDLIIRTQRDPNKGGQ
;
A
#
# COMPACT_ATOMS: atom_id res chain seq x y z
N MET A 1 -58.27 23.83 -3.18
CA MET A 1 -57.00 23.36 -3.79
C MET A 1 -55.75 23.51 -2.91
N LYS A 2 -55.64 24.48 -1.99
CA LYS A 2 -54.41 24.69 -1.19
C LYS A 2 -54.14 23.65 -0.08
N THR A 3 -55.17 22.95 0.41
CA THR A 3 -55.05 21.95 1.48
C THR A 3 -54.63 20.57 0.96
N LEU A 4 -55.10 20.17 -0.23
CA LEU A 4 -54.78 18.87 -0.84
C LEU A 4 -53.29 18.74 -1.19
N ASN A 5 -52.67 19.82 -1.70
CA ASN A 5 -51.25 19.85 -2.02
C ASN A 5 -50.34 19.77 -0.79
N LYS A 6 -50.79 20.27 0.37
CA LYS A 6 -50.01 20.19 1.61
C LYS A 6 -49.99 18.77 2.18
N VAL A 7 -51.11 18.05 2.09
CA VAL A 7 -51.20 16.66 2.54
C VAL A 7 -50.34 15.73 1.67
N LEU A 8 -50.37 15.90 0.35
CA LEU A 8 -49.52 15.15 -0.58
C LEU A 8 -48.02 15.38 -0.32
N PHE A 9 -47.62 16.60 0.01
CA PHE A 9 -46.22 16.92 0.31
C PHE A 9 -45.74 16.28 1.62
N ILE A 10 -46.58 16.28 2.66
CA ILE A 10 -46.25 15.67 3.95
C ILE A 10 -46.17 14.13 3.82
N VAL A 11 -47.07 13.52 3.06
CA VAL A 11 -47.05 12.06 2.81
C VAL A 11 -45.83 11.67 1.98
N ALA A 12 -45.41 12.48 1.00
CA ALA A 12 -44.18 12.25 0.24
C ALA A 12 -42.92 12.38 1.12
N CYS A 13 -42.87 13.35 2.03
CA CYS A 13 -41.76 13.48 2.98
C CYS A 13 -41.72 12.32 3.99
N LEU A 14 -42.87 11.82 4.46
CA LEU A 14 -42.93 10.64 5.34
C LEU A 14 -42.52 9.34 4.61
N LEU A 15 -42.85 9.19 3.33
CA LEU A 15 -42.41 8.04 2.53
C LEU A 15 -40.90 8.07 2.24
N LEU A 16 -40.31 9.26 2.14
CA LEU A 16 -38.85 9.44 1.96
C LEU A 16 -38.05 9.20 3.25
N THR A 17 -38.63 9.43 4.44
CA THR A 17 -37.93 9.13 5.69
C THR A 17 -37.97 7.65 6.06
N ILE A 18 -38.98 6.89 5.60
CA ILE A 18 -39.10 5.45 5.86
C ILE A 18 -38.11 4.61 5.02
N THR A 19 -37.68 5.09 3.85
CA THR A 19 -36.73 4.36 2.98
C THR A 19 -35.25 4.64 3.29
N ALA A 20 -34.95 5.52 4.25
CA ALA A 20 -33.59 5.88 4.65
C ALA A 20 -33.05 5.09 5.85
N ASN A 21 -33.74 4.04 6.28
CA ASN A 21 -33.12 3.04 7.14
C ASN A 21 -32.23 2.14 6.28
N ALA A 22 -31.03 2.64 5.97
CA ALA A 22 -29.92 1.78 5.59
C ALA A 22 -29.74 0.78 6.74
N GLN A 23 -30.33 -0.40 6.60
CA GLN A 23 -30.23 -1.48 7.55
C GLN A 23 -28.75 -1.79 7.69
N GLU A 24 -28.17 -1.48 8.85
CA GLU A 24 -26.77 -1.79 9.14
C GLU A 24 -26.61 -3.30 8.97
N GLU A 25 -25.90 -3.69 7.91
CA GLU A 25 -25.63 -5.08 7.61
C GLU A 25 -24.84 -5.65 8.80
N ASN A 26 -25.34 -6.71 9.42
CA ASN A 26 -24.63 -7.33 10.55
C ASN A 26 -23.33 -7.97 10.03
N ASP A 27 -22.41 -8.29 10.94
CA ASP A 27 -21.08 -8.77 10.55
C ASP A 27 -21.11 -10.11 9.81
N GLU A 28 -22.13 -10.95 10.04
CA GLU A 28 -22.31 -12.21 9.33
C GLU A 28 -22.73 -11.99 7.87
N GLN A 29 -23.66 -11.08 7.62
CA GLN A 29 -24.10 -10.72 6.27
C GLN A 29 -22.98 -10.06 5.47
N LYS A 30 -22.17 -9.20 6.12
CA LYS A 30 -20.95 -8.65 5.53
C LYS A 30 -19.96 -9.75 5.18
N ARG A 31 -19.71 -10.71 6.09
CA ARG A 31 -18.81 -11.84 5.84
C ARG A 31 -19.29 -12.67 4.65
N ASP A 32 -20.56 -13.06 4.63
CA ASP A 32 -21.17 -13.84 3.55
C ASP A 32 -21.06 -13.13 2.19
N ARG A 33 -21.29 -11.81 2.17
CA ARG A 33 -21.14 -11.00 0.95
C ARG A 33 -19.69 -10.98 0.49
N VAL A 34 -18.74 -10.79 1.41
CA VAL A 34 -17.30 -10.79 1.10
C VAL A 34 -16.89 -12.17 0.59
N GLU A 35 -17.31 -13.26 1.22
CA GLU A 35 -16.99 -14.62 0.80
C GLU A 35 -17.55 -14.93 -0.60
N LYS A 36 -18.81 -14.54 -0.89
CA LYS A 36 -19.43 -14.76 -2.21
C LYS A 36 -18.84 -13.89 -3.32
N SER A 37 -18.33 -12.71 -2.99
CA SER A 37 -17.75 -11.78 -3.96
C SER A 37 -16.23 -11.92 -4.12
N THR A 38 -15.57 -12.59 -3.18
CA THR A 38 -14.13 -12.88 -3.25
C THR A 38 -13.91 -14.04 -4.21
N LYS A 39 -13.09 -13.82 -5.24
CA LYS A 39 -12.68 -14.90 -6.14
C LYS A 39 -11.99 -16.01 -5.32
N PRO A 40 -12.20 -17.29 -5.65
CA PRO A 40 -11.49 -18.39 -5.00
C PRO A 40 -9.99 -18.16 -5.05
N PHE A 41 -9.31 -18.51 -3.95
CA PHE A 41 -7.85 -18.50 -3.92
C PHE A 41 -7.32 -19.39 -5.03
N ASN A 42 -6.46 -18.83 -5.89
CA ASN A 42 -5.88 -19.55 -7.00
C ASN A 42 -4.34 -19.51 -6.89
N PRO A 43 -3.67 -20.61 -6.52
CA PRO A 43 -2.21 -20.63 -6.38
C PRO A 43 -1.49 -20.38 -7.71
N SER A 44 -2.09 -20.74 -8.85
CA SER A 44 -1.51 -20.43 -10.17
C SER A 44 -1.41 -18.93 -10.45
N TYR A 45 -2.17 -18.08 -9.73
CA TYR A 45 -2.03 -16.63 -9.79
C TYR A 45 -0.60 -16.18 -9.49
N PHE A 46 0.06 -16.83 -8.53
CA PHE A 46 1.42 -16.49 -8.10
C PHE A 46 2.50 -17.08 -9.02
N SER A 47 2.14 -18.00 -9.90
CA SER A 47 3.09 -18.58 -10.88
C SER A 47 3.20 -17.74 -12.16
N LEU A 48 2.30 -16.77 -12.34
CA LEU A 48 2.25 -15.92 -13.53
C LEU A 48 3.21 -14.74 -13.40
N SER A 49 4.08 -14.57 -14.41
CA SER A 49 5.12 -13.55 -14.43
C SER A 49 4.57 -12.12 -14.40
N GLU A 50 3.36 -11.92 -14.91
CA GLU A 50 2.61 -10.66 -14.91
C GLU A 50 2.03 -10.33 -13.53
N ASN A 51 1.84 -11.35 -12.69
CA ASN A 51 1.39 -11.20 -11.30
C ASN A 51 2.60 -11.23 -10.39
N SER A 52 3.49 -10.27 -10.58
CA SER A 52 4.67 -10.08 -9.74
C SER A 52 4.96 -8.61 -9.58
N PHE A 53 5.73 -8.28 -8.56
CA PHE A 53 6.17 -6.93 -8.27
C PHE A 53 7.64 -6.94 -7.84
N TYR A 54 8.26 -5.78 -7.86
CA TYR A 54 9.64 -5.64 -7.39
C TYR A 54 9.65 -5.38 -5.89
N VAL A 55 10.61 -5.96 -5.18
CA VAL A 55 10.89 -5.62 -3.78
C VAL A 55 12.32 -5.11 -3.71
N LEU A 56 12.47 -3.86 -3.29
CA LEU A 56 13.75 -3.27 -2.95
C LEU A 56 14.09 -3.64 -1.51
N GLU A 57 15.21 -4.33 -1.33
CA GLU A 57 15.87 -4.49 -0.05
C GLU A 57 16.87 -3.35 0.13
N ALA A 58 16.64 -2.51 1.13
CA ALA A 58 17.47 -1.36 1.46
C ALA A 58 17.87 -1.38 2.94
N MET A 59 18.95 -0.68 3.26
CA MET A 59 19.40 -0.53 4.64
C MET A 59 18.74 0.70 5.28
N VAL A 60 18.52 0.61 6.58
CA VAL A 60 18.30 1.77 7.45
C VAL A 60 19.61 2.02 8.20
N VAL A 61 20.08 3.26 8.14
CA VAL A 61 21.26 3.75 8.87
C VAL A 61 20.92 5.13 9.42
N ASP A 62 21.10 5.33 10.72
CA ASP A 62 20.82 6.58 11.44
C ASP A 62 19.42 7.11 11.11
N ASN A 63 18.41 6.23 11.21
CA ASN A 63 17.00 6.54 10.97
C ASN A 63 16.72 7.04 9.53
N LYS A 64 17.53 6.65 8.54
CA LYS A 64 17.34 6.95 7.11
C LYS A 64 17.44 5.70 6.26
N ILE A 65 16.58 5.62 5.24
CA ILE A 65 16.68 4.59 4.21
C ILE A 65 17.81 4.96 3.27
N VAL A 66 18.77 4.06 3.08
CA VAL A 66 19.95 4.24 2.24
C VAL A 66 20.08 3.11 1.21
N ILE A 67 20.55 3.47 0.02
CA ILE A 67 20.91 2.51 -1.04
C ILE A 67 22.43 2.40 -1.03
N ASP A 68 22.94 1.30 -0.49
CA ASP A 68 24.37 0.99 -0.47
C ASP A 68 24.69 -0.14 -1.46
N SER A 69 25.92 -0.66 -1.42
CA SER A 69 26.35 -1.75 -2.30
C SER A 69 25.63 -3.08 -2.07
N SER A 70 24.93 -3.24 -0.93
CA SER A 70 24.17 -4.44 -0.59
C SER A 70 22.70 -4.36 -1.00
N ALA A 71 22.22 -3.18 -1.42
CA ALA A 71 20.85 -3.01 -1.85
C ALA A 71 20.55 -3.84 -3.11
N THR A 72 19.46 -4.59 -3.07
CA THR A 72 19.03 -5.46 -4.18
C THR A 72 17.58 -5.19 -4.53
N ILE A 73 17.20 -5.57 -5.74
CA ILE A 73 15.79 -5.63 -6.13
C ILE A 73 15.51 -7.06 -6.55
N ALA A 74 14.51 -7.67 -5.93
CA ALA A 74 14.03 -9.01 -6.26
C ALA A 74 12.67 -8.93 -6.95
N LEU A 75 12.38 -9.88 -7.84
CA LEU A 75 11.05 -10.09 -8.37
C LEU A 75 10.29 -11.04 -7.43
N VAL A 76 9.18 -10.58 -6.87
CA VAL A 76 8.35 -11.36 -5.96
C VAL A 76 7.01 -11.69 -6.62
N PRO A 77 6.62 -12.97 -6.71
CA PRO A 77 5.31 -13.35 -7.22
C PRO A 77 4.18 -12.91 -6.29
N GLY A 78 3.06 -12.53 -6.87
CA GLY A 78 1.85 -12.14 -6.18
C GLY A 78 1.43 -10.69 -6.43
N LYS A 79 0.49 -10.25 -5.61
CA LYS A 79 -0.07 -8.90 -5.66
C LYS A 79 0.73 -7.99 -4.72
N MET A 80 0.92 -6.73 -5.11
CA MET A 80 1.50 -5.73 -4.21
C MET A 80 0.70 -5.68 -2.88
N PRO A 81 1.39 -5.53 -1.74
CA PRO A 81 0.74 -5.39 -0.44
C PRO A 81 -0.31 -4.28 -0.43
N TYR A 82 -1.40 -4.50 0.32
CA TYR A 82 -2.44 -3.49 0.47
C TYR A 82 -1.86 -2.25 1.19
N PRO A 83 -2.08 -1.04 0.68
CA PRO A 83 -1.60 0.18 1.32
C PRO A 83 -2.17 0.33 2.74
N SER A 84 -1.31 0.47 3.74
CA SER A 84 -1.73 0.67 5.13
C SER A 84 -0.67 1.44 5.92
N GLY A 85 -1.05 2.24 6.91
CA GLY A 85 -0.09 2.96 7.75
C GLY A 85 0.07 4.45 7.40
N ASN A 86 1.16 5.04 7.87
CA ASN A 86 1.37 6.49 7.91
C ASN A 86 2.64 6.96 7.17
N PHE A 87 3.36 6.03 6.55
CA PHE A 87 4.58 6.30 5.80
C PHE A 87 4.31 6.19 4.31
N LYS A 88 4.43 7.31 3.61
CA LYS A 88 4.15 7.41 2.18
C LYS A 88 5.42 7.10 1.37
N VAL A 89 5.27 6.24 0.38
CA VAL A 89 6.28 5.94 -0.63
C VAL A 89 5.77 6.46 -1.96
N SER A 90 6.35 7.55 -2.45
CA SER A 90 6.09 8.11 -3.78
C SER A 90 7.15 7.61 -4.75
N ILE A 91 6.72 6.91 -5.80
CA ILE A 91 7.60 6.30 -6.79
C ILE A 91 7.60 7.20 -8.02
N MET A 92 8.78 7.72 -8.35
CA MET A 92 9.00 8.64 -9.46
C MET A 92 9.70 7.91 -10.59
N ASP A 93 9.35 8.26 -11.82
CA ASP A 93 10.10 7.82 -12.97
C ASP A 93 11.43 8.59 -13.13
N LYS A 94 12.25 8.18 -14.11
CA LYS A 94 13.54 8.80 -14.43
C LYS A 94 13.43 10.26 -14.90
N GLN A 95 12.23 10.72 -15.23
CA GLN A 95 11.95 12.11 -15.61
C GLN A 95 11.39 12.93 -14.44
N GLY A 96 11.20 12.31 -13.26
CA GLY A 96 10.67 12.97 -12.07
C GLY A 96 9.14 13.06 -12.04
N LYS A 97 8.41 12.31 -12.87
CA LYS A 97 6.95 12.20 -12.81
C LYS A 97 6.55 11.06 -11.86
N GLN A 98 5.54 11.30 -11.02
CA GLN A 98 5.01 10.27 -10.12
C GLN A 98 4.27 9.20 -10.93
N ILE A 99 4.68 7.95 -10.80
CA ILE A 99 4.03 6.80 -11.45
C ILE A 99 3.16 5.99 -10.49
N SER A 100 3.46 6.02 -9.21
CA SER A 100 2.69 5.31 -8.19
C SER A 100 2.95 5.92 -6.82
N GLU A 101 2.00 5.77 -5.91
CA GLU A 101 2.16 6.04 -4.50
C GLU A 101 1.41 5.00 -3.68
N TYR A 102 1.92 4.71 -2.49
CA TYR A 102 1.22 3.92 -1.50
C TYR A 102 1.69 4.27 -0.10
N PHE A 103 0.96 3.77 0.89
CA PHE A 103 1.28 3.91 2.31
C PHE A 103 1.69 2.56 2.89
N MET A 104 2.72 2.57 3.73
CA MET A 104 3.15 1.44 4.55
C MET A 104 3.27 1.85 6.02
N GLN A 105 3.41 0.87 6.92
CA GLN A 105 3.84 1.15 8.29
C GLN A 105 5.23 1.78 8.23
N ASP A 106 5.48 2.76 9.10
CA ASP A 106 6.76 3.45 9.15
C ASP A 106 7.91 2.48 9.44
N PRO A 107 8.79 2.22 8.44
CA PRO A 107 9.84 1.23 8.59
C PRO A 107 11.04 1.77 9.38
N LEU A 108 11.02 3.07 9.73
CA LEU A 108 12.06 3.73 10.52
C LEU A 108 11.75 3.70 12.03
N ILE A 109 10.67 3.05 12.43
CA ILE A 109 10.26 2.96 13.83
C ILE A 109 10.16 1.49 14.22
N ALA A 110 10.94 1.09 15.23
CA ALA A 110 10.80 -0.21 15.87
C ALA A 110 9.59 -0.19 16.81
N ARG A 111 8.73 -1.21 16.68
CA ARG A 111 7.65 -1.47 17.64
C ARG A 111 8.00 -2.73 18.41
N SER A 112 8.11 -2.61 19.72
CA SER A 112 8.16 -3.79 20.59
C SER A 112 6.76 -4.38 20.69
N CYS A 113 6.62 -5.68 20.44
CA CYS A 113 5.41 -6.42 20.79
C CYS A 113 5.43 -6.90 22.25
N GLU A 114 6.55 -6.68 22.96
CA GLU A 114 6.73 -7.05 24.35
C GLU A 114 6.51 -5.83 25.25
N GLY A 115 5.54 -5.96 26.17
CA GLY A 115 5.18 -4.96 27.17
C GLY A 115 3.95 -4.12 26.80
N GLU A 116 3.19 -3.67 27.81
CA GLU A 116 2.01 -2.79 27.66
C GLU A 116 2.38 -1.37 27.17
N ASN A 117 3.67 -1.06 27.04
CA ASN A 117 4.16 0.22 26.59
C ASN A 117 4.47 0.20 25.09
N ASN A 118 3.61 0.88 24.31
CA ASN A 118 3.80 1.17 22.88
C ASN A 118 4.95 2.18 22.63
N ASN A 119 6.14 1.91 23.16
CA ASN A 119 7.30 2.76 22.97
C ASN A 119 7.75 2.67 21.51
N LEU A 120 7.64 3.79 20.80
CA LEU A 120 8.12 3.96 19.43
C LEU A 120 9.57 4.44 19.50
N THR A 121 10.52 3.58 19.12
CA THR A 121 11.95 3.94 19.08
C THR A 121 12.40 4.07 17.63
N PRO A 122 13.15 5.13 17.27
CA PRO A 122 13.78 5.23 15.96
C PRO A 122 14.68 4.01 15.67
N LEU A 123 14.64 3.53 14.44
CA LEU A 123 15.48 2.43 14.01
C LEU A 123 16.86 2.96 13.59
N GLU A 124 17.88 2.70 14.42
CA GLU A 124 19.26 3.13 14.15
C GLU A 124 19.90 2.34 13.01
N LYS A 125 19.68 1.02 12.97
CA LYS A 125 20.18 0.15 11.91
C LYS A 125 19.23 -1.02 11.65
N GLY A 126 18.99 -1.33 10.38
CA GLY A 126 18.16 -2.47 10.01
C GLY A 126 18.03 -2.65 8.50
N ARG A 127 17.20 -3.61 8.09
CA ARG A 127 16.81 -3.80 6.68
C ARG A 127 15.34 -3.51 6.53
N VAL A 128 15.00 -2.94 5.38
CA VAL A 128 13.63 -2.61 5.02
C VAL A 128 13.34 -3.11 3.62
N TYR A 129 12.10 -3.57 3.43
CA TYR A 129 11.62 -4.09 2.17
C TYR A 129 10.55 -3.16 1.63
N ILE A 130 10.81 -2.59 0.46
CA ILE A 130 9.95 -1.59 -0.17
C ILE A 130 9.38 -2.21 -1.44
N SER A 131 8.06 -2.37 -1.47
CA SER A 131 7.37 -2.88 -2.65
C SER A 131 7.33 -1.82 -3.74
N LEU A 132 7.57 -2.22 -4.98
CA LEU A 132 7.63 -1.37 -6.16
C LEU A 132 6.83 -2.02 -7.30
N PRO A 133 6.08 -1.23 -8.10
CA PRO A 133 5.43 -1.76 -9.28
C PRO A 133 6.48 -2.28 -10.26
N LYS A 134 6.11 -3.29 -11.04
CA LYS A 134 6.98 -3.83 -12.10
C LYS A 134 7.08 -2.84 -13.25
N ASN A 135 7.94 -1.82 -13.09
CA ASN A 135 8.13 -0.74 -14.05
C ASN A 135 9.63 -0.43 -14.22
N ASN A 136 10.09 -0.44 -15.46
CA ASN A 136 11.50 -0.28 -15.82
C ASN A 136 11.98 1.17 -15.85
N ASN A 137 11.04 2.12 -15.78
CA ASN A 137 11.33 3.54 -15.80
C ASN A 137 11.41 4.16 -14.40
N ILE A 138 11.40 3.36 -13.32
CA ILE A 138 11.60 3.86 -11.96
C ILE A 138 12.98 4.52 -11.86
N GLY A 139 13.02 5.73 -11.31
CA GLY A 139 14.25 6.48 -11.04
C GLY A 139 14.43 6.71 -9.55
N THR A 140 13.49 7.41 -8.92
CA THR A 140 13.66 7.90 -7.55
C THR A 140 12.48 7.50 -6.67
N LEU A 141 12.74 7.18 -5.41
CA LEU A 141 11.72 7.04 -4.38
C LEU A 141 11.78 8.23 -3.43
N ILE A 142 10.62 8.77 -3.08
CA ILE A 142 10.47 9.84 -2.10
C ILE A 142 9.68 9.28 -0.92
N PHE A 143 10.24 9.44 0.27
CA PHE A 143 9.65 8.98 1.52
C PHE A 143 9.06 10.15 2.30
N SER A 144 7.88 9.98 2.87
CA SER A 144 7.24 11.03 3.67
C SER A 144 6.47 10.47 4.87
N ARG A 145 6.50 11.19 5.99
CA ARG A 145 5.66 10.95 7.17
C ARG A 145 4.62 12.06 7.25
N GLY A 146 3.36 11.73 6.95
CA GLY A 146 2.32 12.75 6.77
C GLY A 146 2.69 13.75 5.66
N LYS A 147 2.90 15.02 6.02
CA LYS A 147 3.28 16.09 5.07
C LYS A 147 4.80 16.32 4.98
N GLU A 148 5.58 15.71 5.86
CA GLU A 148 7.02 15.91 5.94
C GLU A 148 7.75 14.92 5.02
N ARG A 149 8.65 15.40 4.16
CA ARG A 149 9.55 14.56 3.39
C ARG A 149 10.72 14.13 4.27
N VAL A 150 10.87 12.82 4.49
CA VAL A 150 11.89 12.26 5.39
C VAL A 150 13.08 11.67 4.65
N GLY A 151 12.96 11.42 3.34
CA GLY A 151 14.06 10.84 2.58
C GLY A 151 13.83 10.80 1.08
N THR A 152 14.92 10.58 0.35
CA THR A 152 14.93 10.41 -1.10
C THR A 152 16.02 9.42 -1.46
N VAL A 153 15.73 8.46 -2.31
CA VAL A 153 16.71 7.49 -2.79
C VAL A 153 16.62 7.31 -4.30
N ASP A 154 17.78 7.30 -4.96
CA ASP A 154 17.89 6.93 -6.37
C ASP A 154 18.07 5.41 -6.47
N VAL A 155 17.24 4.78 -7.29
CA VAL A 155 17.23 3.33 -7.52
C VAL A 155 17.31 3.00 -9.01
N GLY A 156 17.50 4.00 -9.88
CA GLY A 156 17.45 3.83 -11.33
C GLY A 156 18.47 2.81 -11.84
N ASP A 157 19.69 2.85 -11.30
CA ASP A 157 20.75 1.90 -11.65
C ASP A 157 20.46 0.48 -11.15
N LEU A 158 19.87 0.34 -9.96
CA LEU A 158 19.48 -0.98 -9.42
C LEU A 158 18.39 -1.62 -10.27
N ILE A 159 17.41 -0.85 -10.73
CA ILE A 159 16.34 -1.32 -11.62
C ILE A 159 16.93 -1.85 -12.94
N ILE A 160 17.91 -1.14 -13.52
CA ILE A 160 18.58 -1.58 -14.75
C ILE A 160 19.38 -2.86 -14.53
N ARG A 161 20.12 -2.99 -13.42
CA ARG A 161 20.92 -4.19 -13.10
C ARG A 161 20.04 -5.43 -12.95
N THR A 162 18.91 -5.29 -12.26
CA THR A 162 17.95 -6.38 -12.01
C THR A 162 17.35 -6.93 -13.30
N GLN A 163 17.20 -6.08 -14.33
CA GLN A 163 16.73 -6.52 -15.66
C GLN A 163 17.75 -7.36 -16.42
N ARG A 164 19.05 -7.16 -16.17
CA ARG A 164 20.11 -7.86 -16.90
C ARG A 164 20.40 -9.25 -16.35
N ASP A 165 19.92 -9.57 -15.14
CA ASP A 165 20.20 -10.85 -14.49
C ASP A 165 19.01 -11.32 -13.62
N PRO A 166 17.89 -11.76 -14.23
CA PRO A 166 16.71 -12.21 -13.49
C PRO A 166 16.94 -13.48 -12.65
N ASN A 167 18.10 -14.15 -12.80
CA ASN A 167 18.40 -15.44 -12.18
C ASN A 167 19.48 -15.40 -11.07
N LYS A 168 20.00 -14.23 -10.67
CA LYS A 168 20.97 -14.11 -9.56
C LYS A 168 20.38 -13.69 -8.21
N GLY A 169 19.06 -13.74 -8.06
CA GLY A 169 18.35 -13.44 -6.81
C GLY A 169 18.18 -14.63 -5.85
N GLY A 170 18.91 -15.73 -6.04
CA GLY A 170 18.86 -16.90 -5.17
C GLY A 170 20.23 -17.55 -5.05
N GLN A 171 20.91 -17.29 -3.95
CA GLN A 171 21.87 -18.22 -3.35
C GLN A 171 21.26 -18.73 -2.05
#